data_AF-A0A7C4APF6-F1
#
_entry.id   AF-A0A7C4APF6-F1
#
_cell.length_a   1.000
_cell.length_b   1.000
_cell.length_c   1.000
_cell.angle_alpha   90.00
_cell.angle_beta   90.00
_cell.angle_gamma   90.00
#
_symmetry.space_group_name_H-M   'P 1'
#
loop_
_entity.id
_entity.type
_entity.pdbx_description
1 polymer ?
#
loop_
_entity_poly.entity_id
_entity_poly.type
_entity_poly.pdbx_seq_one_letter_code
_entity_poly.pdbx_strand_id
1 'polypeptide(L)'
;MQHIWCAASYPCFRPRVLLPCLLLCRNKGVVQNGVCVLGELVQNFETVKLGVGSPDAVNVAILCLLGASALVSLKKSPSLGAAFLTPVQTDQIRGVAILLVIVGHFWFHVSQQKALLILSGDAIAFFFLLSGFGLTMSVSAKPLSMRKFIVRRMQRVLIPYWCTTILFLVLDAVLLGRTYPLPTILLTLCGINMNEAATHLDYVRWYITVQLLWYILFSVTMIQLRGKRALALLSAFATLIFFADYYITRQGWSQLFAFPAGCACGIYYKHLSTFYEQHKRRVRAAAGIAMLWVFFSKATLYPLASATLPQIVCKV
;
A
#
# COMPACT_ATOMS: atom_id res chain seq x y z
N MET A 1 6.64 15.38 0.28
CA MET A 1 6.84 16.32 1.41
C MET A 1 8.27 16.83 1.37
N GLN A 2 8.51 18.06 0.90
CA GLN A 2 9.85 18.67 0.86
C GLN A 2 9.94 20.02 1.60
N HIS A 3 8.87 20.45 2.30
CA HIS A 3 8.83 21.79 2.93
C HIS A 3 8.44 21.82 4.41
N ILE A 4 8.74 20.78 5.20
CA ILE A 4 8.57 20.82 6.68
C ILE A 4 9.93 20.87 7.42
N TRP A 5 11.06 20.95 6.71
CA TRP A 5 12.40 21.02 7.33
C TRP A 5 12.96 22.44 7.54
N CYS A 6 12.10 23.46 7.59
CA CYS A 6 12.51 24.79 8.07
C CYS A 6 11.68 25.18 9.29
N ALA A 7 12.40 25.47 10.38
CA ALA A 7 11.95 26.02 11.66
C ALA A 7 11.31 25.06 12.68
N ALA A 8 12.17 24.34 13.41
CA ALA A 8 11.92 24.03 14.82
C ALA A 8 13.25 23.96 15.56
N SER A 9 13.72 25.12 16.02
CA SER A 9 14.83 25.24 16.97
C SER A 9 14.34 24.78 18.34
N TYR A 10 14.85 23.66 18.86
CA TYR A 10 14.66 23.25 20.27
C TYR A 10 15.93 22.58 20.83
N PRO A 11 16.14 22.65 22.16
CA PRO A 11 17.45 22.83 22.77
C PRO A 11 18.20 21.53 23.04
N CYS A 12 19.53 21.66 23.10
CA CYS A 12 20.50 20.66 23.53
C CYS A 12 20.06 19.87 24.77
N PHE A 13 19.72 18.60 24.58
CA PHE A 13 19.70 17.61 25.66
C PHE A 13 21.08 16.95 25.74
N ARG A 14 21.81 17.19 26.83
CA ARG A 14 23.06 16.48 27.15
C ARG A 14 22.74 15.09 27.71
N PRO A 15 23.38 14.02 27.24
CA PRO A 15 23.64 12.86 28.07
C PRO A 15 25.06 12.95 28.64
N ARG A 16 25.15 12.95 29.98
CA ARG A 16 26.40 12.69 30.72
C ARG A 16 26.54 11.17 30.87
N VAL A 17 27.74 10.65 30.53
CA VAL A 17 28.43 9.51 31.21
C VAL A 17 27.83 8.12 30.86
N LEU A 18 28.49 7.13 30.20
CA LEU A 18 29.87 6.63 30.19
C LEU A 18 30.22 5.81 28.92
N LEU A 19 31.51 5.87 28.55
CA LEU A 19 32.37 5.26 27.50
C LEU A 19 32.39 3.70 27.40
N PRO A 20 33.14 3.04 26.45
CA PRO A 20 33.92 3.54 25.31
C PRO A 20 33.82 2.70 24.00
N CYS A 21 33.59 3.32 22.84
CA CYS A 21 34.00 2.75 21.53
C CYS A 21 34.44 3.83 20.53
N LEU A 22 34.97 4.94 21.06
CA LEU A 22 35.43 6.10 20.29
C LEU A 22 36.91 6.34 20.55
N LEU A 23 37.73 5.46 19.97
CA LEU A 23 39.16 5.71 19.75
C LEU A 23 39.49 5.15 18.37
N LEU A 24 39.19 5.94 17.34
CA LEU A 24 39.88 6.00 16.04
C LEU A 24 39.02 6.83 15.06
N CYS A 25 39.06 8.15 15.22
CA CYS A 25 38.94 9.12 14.11
C CYS A 25 39.03 10.54 14.68
N ARG A 26 40.24 10.88 15.16
CA ARG A 26 40.63 12.27 15.40
C ARG A 26 41.99 12.48 14.76
N ASN A 27 42.02 12.74 13.46
CA ASN A 27 42.95 13.75 12.96
C ASN A 27 42.56 14.30 11.60
N LYS A 28 42.82 15.60 11.46
CA LYS A 28 42.64 16.39 10.24
C LYS A 28 43.53 15.83 9.13
N GLY A 29 42.98 15.70 7.93
CA GLY A 29 43.73 15.39 6.73
C GLY A 29 42.82 15.35 5.52
N VAL A 30 43.00 16.32 4.62
CA VAL A 30 42.45 16.28 3.26
C VAL A 30 42.99 15.03 2.57
N VAL A 31 42.10 14.13 2.13
CA VAL A 31 42.45 13.05 1.20
C VAL A 31 41.34 12.95 0.15
N GLN A 32 41.59 13.58 -0.99
CA GLN A 32 41.05 13.12 -2.27
C GLN A 32 41.57 11.70 -2.53
N ASN A 33 40.70 10.84 -3.06
CA ASN A 33 40.99 9.48 -3.55
C ASN A 33 41.39 8.45 -2.47
N GLY A 34 40.39 7.83 -1.84
CA GLY A 34 40.60 6.72 -0.90
C GLY A 34 39.33 6.31 -0.20
N VAL A 35 38.43 5.67 -0.94
CA VAL A 35 37.07 5.30 -0.52
C VAL A 35 37.11 4.38 0.72
N CYS A 36 36.45 4.80 1.80
CA CYS A 36 36.12 3.93 2.92
C CYS A 36 34.88 3.09 2.53
N VAL A 37 35.08 2.07 1.68
CA VAL A 37 34.00 1.31 1.01
C VAL A 37 33.04 0.62 2.00
N LEU A 38 33.48 0.34 3.24
CA LEU A 38 32.61 -0.28 4.25
C LEU A 38 31.67 0.70 4.96
N GLY A 39 31.96 1.99 5.00
CA GLY A 39 31.10 3.00 5.64
C GLY A 39 29.87 3.36 4.81
N GLU A 40 29.94 3.18 3.49
CA GLU A 40 28.83 3.44 2.56
C GLU A 40 27.84 2.27 2.47
N LEU A 41 28.25 1.05 2.83
CA LEU A 41 27.39 -0.14 2.75
C LEU A 41 26.29 -0.19 3.82
N VAL A 42 26.45 0.58 4.91
CA VAL A 42 25.48 0.68 6.01
C VAL A 42 25.05 2.14 6.18
N GLN A 43 24.59 2.76 5.09
CA GLN A 43 23.92 4.04 5.17
C GLN A 43 22.46 3.86 5.59
N ASN A 44 22.01 4.67 6.56
CA ASN A 44 20.61 4.76 6.89
C ASN A 44 19.89 5.55 5.79
N PHE A 45 19.22 4.84 4.88
CA PHE A 45 18.46 5.45 3.79
C PHE A 45 17.23 6.25 4.25
N GLU A 46 16.83 6.15 5.53
CA GLU A 46 15.86 7.06 6.12
C GLU A 46 16.39 8.51 6.16
N THR A 47 17.70 8.70 6.37
CA THR A 47 18.32 10.02 6.50
C THR A 47 19.06 10.45 5.23
N VAL A 48 19.70 9.52 4.53
CA VAL A 48 20.46 9.80 3.30
C VAL A 48 19.85 9.04 2.13
N LYS A 49 18.99 9.73 1.37
CA LYS A 49 18.33 9.15 0.19
C LYS A 49 19.22 9.19 -1.05
N LEU A 50 19.16 8.15 -1.87
CA LEU A 50 19.88 8.04 -3.13
C LEU A 50 19.33 9.01 -4.19
N GLY A 51 20.23 9.65 -4.91
CA GLY A 51 19.91 10.37 -6.14
C GLY A 51 20.00 9.43 -7.34
N VAL A 52 18.87 9.21 -8.04
CA VAL A 52 18.82 8.34 -9.22
C VAL A 52 18.83 9.19 -10.49
N GLY A 53 19.86 9.02 -11.34
CA GLY A 53 20.07 9.84 -12.56
C GLY A 53 19.04 9.65 -13.68
N SER A 54 18.17 8.64 -13.60
CA SER A 54 17.06 8.39 -14.55
C SER A 54 15.98 7.51 -13.90
N PRO A 55 15.14 8.06 -13.01
CA PRO A 55 14.20 7.27 -12.21
C PRO A 55 13.19 6.48 -13.07
N ASP A 56 12.75 7.04 -14.19
CA ASP A 56 11.76 6.39 -15.06
C ASP A 56 12.31 5.16 -15.78
N ALA A 57 13.54 5.24 -16.29
CA ALA A 57 14.21 4.09 -16.91
C ALA A 57 14.41 2.95 -15.91
N VAL A 58 14.79 3.28 -14.66
CA VAL A 58 14.92 2.30 -13.58
C VAL A 58 13.56 1.70 -13.21
N ASN A 59 12.50 2.50 -13.12
CA ASN A 59 11.15 2.01 -12.87
C ASN A 59 10.70 1.01 -13.96
N VAL A 60 10.94 1.32 -15.24
CA VAL A 60 10.63 0.42 -16.35
C VAL A 60 11.43 -0.87 -16.25
N ALA A 61 12.73 -0.80 -15.97
CA ALA A 61 13.56 -1.99 -15.80
C ALA A 61 13.05 -2.89 -14.65
N ILE A 62 12.68 -2.29 -13.51
CA ILE A 62 12.09 -3.02 -12.38
C ILE A 62 10.76 -3.67 -12.80
N LEU A 63 9.88 -2.97 -13.51
CA LEU A 63 8.62 -3.53 -13.99
C LEU A 63 8.83 -4.66 -14.99
N CYS A 64 9.81 -4.56 -15.89
CA CYS A 64 10.17 -5.64 -16.80
C CYS A 64 10.66 -6.88 -16.03
N LEU A 65 11.48 -6.69 -14.99
CA LEU A 65 11.96 -7.77 -14.13
C LEU A 65 10.81 -8.43 -13.34
N LEU A 66 9.92 -7.62 -12.75
CA LEU A 66 8.73 -8.11 -12.07
C LEU A 66 7.78 -8.84 -13.04
N GLY A 67 7.61 -8.31 -14.25
CA GLY A 67 6.82 -8.94 -15.31
C GLY A 67 7.40 -10.29 -15.73
N ALA A 68 8.71 -10.37 -15.97
CA ALA A 68 9.40 -11.60 -16.31
C ALA A 68 9.29 -12.65 -15.19
N SER A 69 9.56 -12.26 -13.94
CA SER A 69 9.44 -13.16 -12.78
C SER A 69 8.00 -13.64 -12.56
N ALA A 70 7.01 -12.76 -12.75
CA ALA A 70 5.61 -13.14 -12.72
C ALA A 70 5.28 -14.14 -13.83
N LEU A 71 5.68 -13.89 -15.09
CA LEU A 71 5.44 -14.80 -16.22
C LEU A 71 6.02 -16.21 -15.99
N VAL A 72 7.20 -16.29 -15.39
CA VAL A 72 7.83 -17.57 -15.00
C VAL A 72 7.07 -18.26 -13.87
N SER A 73 6.56 -17.48 -12.90
CA SER A 73 5.90 -18.00 -11.70
C SER A 73 4.40 -18.30 -11.87
N LEU A 74 3.79 -17.83 -12.96
CA LEU A 74 2.37 -18.04 -13.23
C LEU A 74 2.06 -19.53 -13.42
N LYS A 75 1.30 -20.10 -12.49
CA LYS A 75 0.71 -21.44 -12.63
C LYS A 75 -0.20 -21.47 -13.85
N LYS A 76 0.16 -22.28 -14.84
CA LYS A 76 -0.67 -22.58 -16.01
C LYS A 76 -1.65 -23.70 -15.62
N SER A 77 -2.95 -23.41 -15.73
CA SER A 77 -4.01 -24.42 -15.59
C SER A 77 -4.95 -24.33 -16.79
N PRO A 78 -5.44 -25.45 -17.35
CA PRO A 78 -6.44 -25.43 -18.42
C PRO A 78 -7.70 -24.61 -18.03
N SER A 79 -8.08 -24.65 -16.75
CA SER A 79 -9.22 -23.90 -16.21
C SER A 79 -8.97 -22.39 -16.04
N LEU A 80 -7.71 -21.92 -16.08
CA LEU A 80 -7.38 -20.50 -15.93
C LEU A 80 -7.74 -19.67 -17.16
N GLY A 81 -7.87 -20.30 -18.33
CA GLY A 81 -8.20 -19.62 -19.59
C GLY A 81 -9.70 -19.46 -19.85
N ALA A 82 -10.54 -20.23 -19.14
CA ALA A 82 -11.96 -20.44 -19.42
C ALA A 82 -12.90 -20.06 -18.27
N ALA A 83 -12.38 -19.46 -17.20
CA ALA A 83 -13.16 -19.02 -16.06
C ALA A 83 -12.73 -17.62 -15.60
N PHE A 84 -13.72 -16.81 -15.23
CA PHE A 84 -13.54 -15.45 -14.76
C PHE A 84 -13.26 -15.40 -13.25
N LEU A 85 -12.12 -14.81 -12.84
CA LEU A 85 -11.74 -14.55 -11.44
C LEU A 85 -11.88 -15.76 -10.48
N THR A 86 -11.32 -16.90 -10.87
CA THR A 86 -11.13 -18.07 -10.00
C THR A 86 -10.24 -17.74 -8.79
N PRO A 87 -10.33 -18.51 -7.68
CA PRO A 87 -9.49 -18.29 -6.50
C PRO A 87 -7.99 -18.21 -6.85
N VAL A 88 -7.50 -19.10 -7.73
CA VAL A 88 -6.10 -19.11 -8.18
C VAL A 88 -5.74 -17.82 -8.91
N GLN A 89 -6.59 -17.32 -9.81
CA GLN A 89 -6.36 -16.04 -10.50
C GLN A 89 -6.35 -14.88 -9.50
N THR A 90 -7.28 -14.85 -8.54
CA THR A 90 -7.31 -13.79 -7.53
C THR A 90 -6.06 -13.78 -6.66
N ASP A 91 -5.51 -14.96 -6.32
CA ASP A 91 -4.27 -15.07 -5.54
C ASP A 91 -3.05 -14.68 -6.37
N GLN A 92 -2.99 -15.01 -7.66
CA GLN A 92 -1.95 -14.52 -8.57
C GLN A 92 -1.98 -12.99 -8.70
N ILE A 93 -3.16 -12.39 -8.85
CA ILE A 93 -3.30 -10.93 -8.90
C ILE A 93 -2.84 -10.29 -7.58
N ARG A 94 -3.20 -10.87 -6.42
CA ARG A 94 -2.69 -10.42 -5.11
C ARG A 94 -1.17 -10.53 -5.01
N GLY A 95 -0.59 -11.60 -5.54
CA GLY A 95 0.86 -11.80 -5.60
C GLY A 95 1.57 -10.70 -6.40
N VAL A 96 1.07 -10.36 -7.59
CA VAL A 96 1.61 -9.25 -8.38
C VAL A 96 1.41 -7.91 -7.66
N ALA A 97 0.23 -7.68 -7.08
CA ALA A 97 -0.08 -6.45 -6.36
C ALA A 97 0.85 -6.25 -5.15
N ILE A 98 1.15 -7.30 -4.36
CA ILE A 98 2.05 -7.14 -3.20
C ILE A 98 3.48 -6.82 -3.62
N LEU A 99 3.96 -7.38 -4.73
CA LEU A 99 5.29 -7.05 -5.25
C LEU A 99 5.37 -5.58 -5.67
N LEU A 100 4.33 -5.06 -6.35
CA LEU A 100 4.25 -3.64 -6.71
C LEU A 100 4.22 -2.73 -5.48
N VAL A 101 3.50 -3.12 -4.43
CA VAL A 101 3.45 -2.39 -3.15
C VAL A 101 4.82 -2.36 -2.48
N ILE A 102 5.47 -3.53 -2.32
CA ILE A 102 6.80 -3.65 -1.69
C ILE A 102 7.82 -2.77 -2.41
N VAL A 103 7.89 -2.88 -3.74
CA VAL A 103 8.85 -2.12 -4.54
C VAL A 103 8.56 -0.62 -4.46
N GLY A 104 7.29 -0.21 -4.51
CA GLY A 104 6.94 1.21 -4.38
C GLY A 104 7.31 1.80 -3.02
N HIS A 105 7.10 1.06 -1.94
CA HIS A 105 7.52 1.49 -0.59
C HIS A 105 9.03 1.51 -0.46
N PHE A 106 9.71 0.47 -0.94
CA PHE A 106 11.17 0.43 -0.94
C PHE A 106 11.76 1.65 -1.66
N TRP A 107 11.22 1.99 -2.84
CA TRP A 107 11.61 3.20 -3.57
C TRP A 107 11.38 4.47 -2.75
N PHE A 108 10.21 4.62 -2.14
CA PHE A 108 9.87 5.78 -1.32
C PHE A 108 10.88 6.02 -0.18
N HIS A 109 11.36 4.94 0.44
CA HIS A 109 12.34 5.02 1.53
C HIS A 109 13.76 5.27 1.04
N VAL A 110 14.16 4.71 -0.10
CA VAL A 110 15.55 4.72 -0.56
C VAL A 110 15.88 5.89 -1.51
N SER A 111 14.91 6.38 -2.28
CA SER A 111 15.13 7.36 -3.36
C SER A 111 14.61 8.75 -3.04
N GLN A 112 15.32 9.78 -3.51
CA GLN A 112 14.85 11.17 -3.48
C GLN A 112 13.77 11.44 -4.51
N GLN A 113 13.78 10.72 -5.63
CA GLN A 113 12.83 10.87 -6.73
C GLN A 113 11.56 10.07 -6.48
N LYS A 114 10.44 10.43 -7.13
CA LYS A 114 9.20 9.63 -7.09
C LYS A 114 9.26 8.48 -8.10
N ALA A 115 8.76 7.30 -7.71
CA ALA A 115 8.57 6.19 -8.63
C ALA A 115 7.20 6.26 -9.32
N LEU A 116 7.04 7.19 -10.28
CA LEU A 116 5.74 7.47 -10.89
C LEU A 116 5.13 6.27 -11.62
N LEU A 117 5.97 5.44 -12.25
CA LEU A 117 5.52 4.30 -13.04
C LEU A 117 5.26 3.05 -12.20
N ILE A 118 5.77 3.00 -10.95
CA ILE A 118 5.52 1.88 -10.06
C ILE A 118 4.12 2.03 -9.49
N LEU A 119 3.21 1.16 -9.93
CA LEU A 119 1.77 1.20 -9.65
C LEU A 119 1.42 0.76 -8.21
N SER A 120 2.19 1.18 -7.21
CA SER A 120 2.04 0.76 -5.82
C SER A 120 0.73 1.24 -5.19
N GLY A 121 0.35 2.51 -5.44
CA GLY A 121 -0.94 3.05 -4.98
C GLY A 121 -2.14 2.38 -5.66
N ASP A 122 -2.01 2.02 -6.94
CA ASP A 122 -3.05 1.32 -7.70
C ASP A 122 -3.18 -0.15 -7.27
N ALA A 123 -2.06 -0.77 -6.87
CA ALA A 123 -2.02 -2.12 -6.32
C ALA A 123 -2.83 -2.24 -5.01
N ILE A 124 -2.87 -1.18 -4.18
CA ILE A 124 -3.73 -1.11 -2.99
C ILE A 124 -5.22 -1.18 -3.37
N ALA A 125 -5.62 -0.53 -4.47
CA ALA A 125 -6.99 -0.62 -4.97
C ALA A 125 -7.36 -2.05 -5.35
N PHE A 126 -6.44 -2.83 -5.94
CA PHE A 126 -6.67 -4.25 -6.20
C PHE A 126 -6.90 -5.05 -4.91
N PHE A 127 -6.17 -4.77 -3.82
CA PHE A 127 -6.42 -5.43 -2.54
C PHE A 127 -7.82 -5.15 -1.99
N PHE A 128 -8.28 -3.91 -2.06
CA PHE A 128 -9.63 -3.54 -1.64
C PHE A 128 -10.70 -4.18 -2.55
N LEU A 129 -10.50 -4.15 -3.87
CA LEU A 129 -11.40 -4.75 -4.85
C LEU A 129 -11.52 -6.27 -4.66
N LEU A 130 -10.39 -6.97 -4.57
CA LEU A 130 -10.38 -8.41 -4.37
C LEU A 130 -10.88 -8.82 -2.98
N SER A 131 -10.75 -7.94 -1.98
CA SER A 131 -11.35 -8.14 -0.67
C SER A 131 -12.88 -8.04 -0.74
N GLY A 132 -13.43 -6.97 -1.31
CA GLY A 132 -14.88 -6.82 -1.49
C GLY A 132 -15.48 -7.95 -2.31
N PHE A 133 -14.83 -8.31 -3.43
CA PHE A 133 -15.23 -9.44 -4.27
C PHE A 133 -15.25 -10.76 -3.51
N GLY A 134 -14.13 -11.11 -2.86
CA GLY A 134 -14.00 -12.37 -2.12
C GLY A 134 -14.96 -12.50 -0.94
N LEU A 135 -15.28 -11.40 -0.27
CA LEU A 135 -16.26 -11.40 0.82
C LEU A 135 -17.68 -11.61 0.30
N THR A 136 -18.08 -10.91 -0.76
CA THR A 136 -19.40 -11.10 -1.38
C THR A 136 -19.58 -12.53 -1.86
N MET A 137 -18.59 -13.09 -2.58
CA MET A 137 -18.64 -14.48 -3.03
C MET A 137 -18.73 -15.47 -1.86
N SER A 138 -18.00 -15.21 -0.77
CA SER A 138 -18.03 -16.05 0.44
C SER A 138 -19.39 -16.06 1.12
N VAL A 139 -20.07 -14.91 1.18
CA VAL A 139 -21.41 -14.80 1.81
C VAL A 139 -22.48 -15.41 0.91
N SER A 140 -22.38 -15.22 -0.41
CA SER A 140 -23.30 -15.83 -1.38
C SER A 140 -23.20 -17.35 -1.42
N ALA A 141 -22.01 -17.91 -1.18
CA ALA A 141 -21.81 -19.36 -1.18
C ALA A 141 -22.35 -20.05 0.07
N LYS A 142 -22.17 -19.45 1.26
CA LYS A 142 -22.64 -20.01 2.53
C LYS A 142 -23.09 -18.90 3.49
N PRO A 143 -24.32 -18.95 4.02
CA PRO A 143 -24.73 -18.02 5.08
C PRO A 143 -23.88 -18.28 6.32
N LEU A 144 -23.02 -17.32 6.64
CA LEU A 144 -22.16 -17.35 7.83
C LEU A 144 -22.78 -16.48 8.92
N SER A 145 -22.74 -16.96 10.17
CA SER A 145 -23.05 -16.10 11.32
C SER A 145 -22.07 -14.93 11.36
N MET A 146 -22.58 -13.72 11.58
CA MET A 146 -21.81 -12.46 11.63
C MET A 146 -20.56 -12.57 12.52
N ARG A 147 -20.71 -13.16 13.72
CA ARG A 147 -19.60 -13.36 14.68
C ARG A 147 -18.47 -14.19 14.09
N LYS A 148 -18.78 -15.39 13.56
CA LYS A 148 -17.76 -16.27 12.95
C LYS A 148 -17.09 -15.61 11.74
N PHE A 149 -17.82 -14.80 10.98
CA PHE A 149 -17.28 -14.07 9.85
C PHE A 149 -16.25 -13.03 10.29
N ILE A 150 -16.62 -12.13 11.21
CA ILE A 150 -15.74 -11.06 11.70
C ILE A 150 -14.49 -11.67 12.33
N VAL A 151 -14.62 -12.63 13.25
CA VAL A 151 -13.46 -13.21 13.96
C VAL A 151 -12.45 -13.81 13.00
N ARG A 152 -12.90 -14.61 12.03
CA ARG A 152 -11.99 -15.23 11.03
C ARG A 152 -11.26 -14.20 10.17
N ARG A 153 -11.91 -13.08 9.85
CA ARG A 153 -11.32 -12.02 9.02
C ARG A 153 -10.37 -11.14 9.81
N MET A 154 -10.75 -10.77 11.04
CA MET A 154 -9.89 -10.05 11.97
C MET A 154 -8.61 -10.83 12.25
N GLN A 155 -8.71 -12.12 12.61
CA GLN A 155 -7.52 -12.95 12.87
C GLN A 155 -6.58 -13.04 11.68
N ARG A 156 -7.11 -13.17 10.46
CA ARG A 156 -6.30 -13.24 9.24
C ARG A 156 -5.48 -11.97 8.98
N VAL A 157 -5.98 -10.80 9.38
CA VAL A 157 -5.30 -9.52 9.16
C VAL A 157 -4.46 -9.11 10.37
N LEU A 158 -5.04 -9.20 11.57
CA LEU A 158 -4.41 -8.72 12.81
C LEU A 158 -3.25 -9.59 13.25
N ILE A 159 -3.29 -10.92 13.09
CA ILE A 159 -2.19 -11.78 13.56
C ILE A 159 -0.88 -11.47 12.81
N PRO A 160 -0.84 -11.50 11.45
CA PRO A 160 0.38 -11.11 10.73
C PRO A 160 0.81 -9.68 11.07
N TYR A 161 -0.15 -8.76 11.18
CA TYR A 161 0.10 -7.37 11.50
C TYR A 161 0.71 -7.16 12.90
N TRP A 162 0.28 -7.90 13.91
CA TRP A 162 0.88 -7.87 15.25
C TRP A 162 2.29 -8.43 15.23
N CYS A 163 2.52 -9.55 14.54
CA CYS A 163 3.86 -10.12 14.40
C CYS A 163 4.82 -9.11 13.77
N THR A 164 4.42 -8.44 12.68
CA THR A 164 5.25 -7.42 12.03
C THR A 164 5.43 -6.19 12.92
N THR A 165 4.38 -5.72 13.58
CA THR A 165 4.45 -4.54 14.47
C THR A 165 5.41 -4.78 15.64
N ILE A 166 5.33 -5.95 16.28
CA ILE A 166 6.24 -6.31 17.38
C ILE A 166 7.68 -6.40 16.88
N LEU A 167 7.89 -7.02 15.71
CA LEU A 167 9.22 -7.08 15.09
C LEU A 167 9.79 -5.68 14.85
N PHE A 168 9.01 -4.77 14.26
CA PHE A 168 9.44 -3.38 14.03
C PHE A 168 9.73 -2.63 15.32
N LEU A 169 8.90 -2.76 16.36
CA LEU A 169 9.14 -2.15 17.66
C LEU A 169 10.47 -2.62 18.28
N VAL A 170 10.79 -3.90 18.17
CA VAL A 170 12.06 -4.46 18.66
C VAL A 170 13.24 -3.95 17.84
N LEU A 171 13.13 -3.95 16.51
CA LEU A 171 14.19 -3.46 15.62
C LEU A 171 14.45 -1.97 15.83
N ASP A 172 13.41 -1.15 15.98
CA ASP A 172 13.53 0.28 16.25
C ASP A 172 14.22 0.56 17.60
N ALA A 173 13.89 -0.22 18.63
CA ALA A 173 14.52 -0.10 19.94
C ALA A 173 16.01 -0.51 19.92
N VAL A 174 16.33 -1.62 19.27
CA VAL A 174 17.70 -2.20 19.28
C VAL A 174 18.63 -1.51 18.29
N LEU A 175 18.16 -1.22 17.07
CA LEU A 175 19.01 -0.70 16.00
C LEU A 175 19.04 0.84 15.97
N LEU A 176 17.92 1.48 16.31
CA LEU A 176 17.76 2.94 16.17
C LEU A 176 17.63 3.66 17.52
N GLY A 177 17.55 2.93 18.64
CA GLY A 177 17.36 3.50 19.98
C GLY A 177 16.04 4.24 20.13
N ARG A 178 15.02 3.92 19.32
CA ARG A 178 13.71 4.60 19.33
C ARG A 178 12.73 3.89 20.25
N THR A 179 11.97 4.66 21.01
CA THR A 179 10.90 4.16 21.87
C THR A 179 9.63 4.96 21.65
N TYR A 180 8.48 4.29 21.74
CA TYR A 180 7.17 4.91 21.48
C TYR A 180 6.32 4.96 22.76
N PRO A 181 5.49 6.00 22.93
CA PRO A 181 4.54 6.06 24.04
C PRO A 181 3.58 4.85 24.01
N LEU A 182 3.28 4.30 25.18
CA LEU A 182 2.37 3.15 25.31
C LEU A 182 1.00 3.39 24.63
N PRO A 183 0.35 4.57 24.71
CA PRO A 183 -0.90 4.81 24.00
C PRO A 183 -0.78 4.66 22.48
N THR A 184 0.35 5.07 21.90
CA THR A 184 0.63 4.91 20.47
C THR A 184 0.75 3.44 20.10
N ILE A 185 1.49 2.67 20.89
CA ILE A 185 1.65 1.21 20.69
C ILE A 185 0.29 0.52 20.75
N LEU A 186 -0.53 0.82 21.77
CA LEU A 186 -1.86 0.22 21.93
C LEU A 186 -2.80 0.57 20.77
N LEU A 187 -2.85 1.83 20.34
CA LEU A 187 -3.64 2.24 19.19
C LEU A 187 -3.19 1.54 17.91
N THR A 188 -1.87 1.46 17.69
CA THR A 188 -1.28 0.74 16.57
C THR A 188 -1.65 -0.74 16.63
N LEU A 189 -1.56 -1.42 17.78
CA LEU A 189 -1.97 -2.83 17.92
C LEU A 189 -3.47 -3.03 17.68
N CYS A 190 -4.31 -2.08 18.06
CA CYS A 190 -5.74 -2.10 17.72
C CYS A 190 -6.02 -1.86 16.21
N GLY A 191 -4.98 -1.58 15.42
CA GLY A 191 -5.10 -1.30 13.99
C GLY A 191 -5.62 0.12 13.71
N ILE A 192 -5.55 1.03 14.68
CA ILE A 192 -5.95 2.44 14.54
C ILE A 192 -4.69 3.28 14.32
N ASN A 193 -4.39 3.58 13.06
CA ASN A 193 -3.15 4.25 12.66
C ASN A 193 -3.42 5.56 11.90
N MET A 194 -3.99 6.53 12.60
CA MET A 194 -4.34 7.85 12.03
C MET A 194 -3.47 9.00 12.58
N ASN A 195 -2.54 8.70 13.50
CA ASN A 195 -1.72 9.70 14.17
C ASN A 195 -0.33 9.80 13.50
N GLU A 196 0.10 11.03 13.20
CA GLU A 196 1.43 11.32 12.65
C GLU A 196 2.57 10.92 13.60
N ALA A 197 2.33 10.86 14.92
CA ALA A 197 3.33 10.41 15.89
C ALA A 197 3.79 8.96 15.66
N ALA A 198 2.99 8.14 14.97
CA ALA A 198 3.32 6.77 14.63
C ALA A 198 3.96 6.64 13.23
N THR A 199 4.10 7.71 12.44
CA THR A 199 4.51 7.59 11.02
C THR A 199 5.84 6.87 10.83
N HIS A 200 6.77 7.01 11.78
CA HIS A 200 8.08 6.36 11.78
C HIS A 200 8.02 4.84 11.91
N LEU A 201 7.01 4.30 12.58
CA LEU A 201 6.88 2.86 12.76
C LEU A 201 6.49 2.15 11.45
N ASP A 202 5.85 2.85 10.49
CA ASP A 202 5.39 2.40 9.14
C ASP A 202 4.26 3.34 8.64
N TYR A 203 4.49 4.00 7.51
CA TYR A 203 3.56 4.97 6.94
C TYR A 203 2.33 4.32 6.27
N VAL A 204 2.37 3.02 5.98
CA VAL A 204 1.37 2.31 5.15
C VAL A 204 0.21 1.76 5.98
N ARG A 205 0.31 1.83 7.31
CA ARG A 205 -0.67 1.22 8.23
C ARG A 205 -2.07 1.81 8.18
N TRP A 206 -2.27 2.96 7.56
CA TRP A 206 -3.61 3.48 7.26
C TRP A 206 -4.43 2.44 6.50
N TYR A 207 -3.79 1.63 5.64
CA TYR A 207 -4.42 0.54 4.89
C TYR A 207 -5.11 -0.45 5.83
N ILE A 208 -4.44 -0.88 6.91
CA ILE A 208 -5.01 -1.82 7.89
C ILE A 208 -6.25 -1.20 8.54
N THR A 209 -6.17 0.06 8.95
CA THR A 209 -7.30 0.75 9.57
C THR A 209 -8.51 0.78 8.64
N VAL A 210 -8.31 1.20 7.39
CA VAL A 210 -9.35 1.26 6.36
C VAL A 210 -9.88 -0.15 6.04
N GLN A 211 -9.01 -1.16 6.00
CA GLN A 211 -9.41 -2.54 5.71
C GLN A 211 -10.28 -3.14 6.82
N LEU A 212 -9.96 -2.87 8.10
CA LEU A 212 -10.76 -3.29 9.25
C LEU A 212 -12.13 -2.59 9.25
N LEU A 213 -12.14 -1.28 8.98
CA LEU A 213 -13.37 -0.50 8.84
C LEU A 213 -14.28 -1.08 7.75
N TRP A 214 -13.73 -1.42 6.58
CA TRP A 214 -14.47 -2.07 5.51
C TRP A 214 -15.06 -3.42 5.93
N TYR A 215 -14.32 -4.23 6.70
CA TYR A 215 -14.83 -5.52 7.17
C TYR A 215 -15.98 -5.37 8.16
N ILE A 216 -15.92 -4.37 9.05
CA ILE A 216 -17.02 -4.07 9.99
C ILE A 216 -18.25 -3.62 9.19
N LEU A 217 -18.09 -2.64 8.30
CA LEU A 217 -19.20 -2.08 7.51
C LEU A 217 -19.82 -3.11 6.58
N PHE A 218 -19.00 -3.91 5.91
CA PHE A 218 -19.47 -5.01 5.08
C PHE A 218 -20.29 -5.99 5.93
N SER A 219 -19.80 -6.35 7.12
CA SER A 219 -20.52 -7.27 8.00
C SER A 219 -21.87 -6.72 8.42
N VAL A 220 -21.97 -5.44 8.75
CA VAL A 220 -23.25 -4.81 9.11
C VAL A 220 -24.17 -4.73 7.88
N THR A 221 -23.70 -4.14 6.79
CA THR A 221 -24.55 -3.83 5.62
C THR A 221 -24.94 -5.07 4.82
N MET A 222 -23.98 -5.90 4.41
CA MET A 222 -24.23 -7.01 3.49
C MET A 222 -24.91 -8.20 4.16
N ILE A 223 -24.74 -8.38 5.47
CA ILE A 223 -25.45 -9.45 6.21
C ILE A 223 -26.90 -9.03 6.49
N GLN A 224 -27.14 -7.78 6.86
CA GLN A 224 -28.47 -7.29 7.26
C GLN A 224 -29.35 -6.88 6.08
N LEU A 225 -28.82 -6.10 5.13
CA LEU A 225 -29.62 -5.48 4.06
C LEU A 225 -29.52 -6.22 2.73
N ARG A 226 -28.40 -6.93 2.50
CA ARG A 226 -28.07 -7.75 1.31
C ARG A 226 -28.18 -7.03 -0.04
N GLY A 227 -27.46 -7.55 -1.04
CA GLY A 227 -27.60 -7.13 -2.44
C GLY A 227 -27.38 -5.63 -2.69
N LYS A 228 -28.27 -5.01 -3.49
CA LYS A 228 -28.10 -3.65 -4.01
C LYS A 228 -28.17 -2.56 -2.93
N ARG A 229 -28.98 -2.74 -1.88
CA ARG A 229 -29.10 -1.76 -0.79
C ARG A 229 -27.81 -1.66 0.01
N ALA A 230 -27.23 -2.81 0.35
CA ALA A 230 -25.94 -2.87 1.02
C ALA A 230 -24.82 -2.26 0.17
N LEU A 231 -24.81 -2.53 -1.15
CA LEU A 231 -23.87 -1.88 -2.07
C LEU A 231 -24.03 -0.35 -2.09
N ALA A 232 -25.26 0.15 -2.15
CA ALA A 232 -25.52 1.59 -2.14
C ALA A 232 -25.00 2.26 -0.85
N LEU A 233 -25.20 1.63 0.32
CA LEU A 233 -24.66 2.14 1.58
C LEU A 233 -23.13 2.08 1.64
N LEU A 234 -22.51 1.00 1.17
CA LEU A 234 -21.05 0.91 1.11
C LEU A 234 -20.45 1.98 0.19
N SER A 235 -21.08 2.24 -0.96
CA SER A 235 -20.68 3.33 -1.86
C SER A 235 -20.91 4.71 -1.26
N ALA A 236 -22.05 4.94 -0.60
CA ALA A 236 -22.31 6.20 0.10
C ALA A 236 -21.29 6.46 1.21
N PHE A 237 -20.91 5.41 1.95
CA PHE A 237 -19.88 5.51 2.97
C PHE A 237 -18.49 5.76 2.37
N ALA A 238 -18.14 5.13 1.23
CA ALA A 238 -16.91 5.43 0.50
C ALA A 238 -16.85 6.92 0.10
N THR A 239 -17.95 7.47 -0.41
CA THR A 239 -18.08 8.89 -0.75
C THR A 239 -17.90 9.78 0.49
N LEU A 240 -18.52 9.43 1.61
CA LEU A 240 -18.37 10.19 2.85
C LEU A 240 -16.92 10.21 3.34
N ILE A 241 -16.25 9.06 3.38
CA ILE A 241 -14.83 9.01 3.76
C ILE A 241 -13.98 9.77 2.74
N PHE A 242 -14.26 9.66 1.45
CA PHE A 242 -13.51 10.38 0.43
C PHE A 242 -13.55 11.90 0.66
N PHE A 243 -14.72 12.45 0.99
CA PHE A 243 -14.83 13.86 1.34
C PHE A 243 -14.17 14.18 2.69
N ALA A 244 -14.33 13.32 3.70
CA ALA A 244 -13.63 13.49 4.97
C ALA A 244 -12.11 13.47 4.77
N ASP A 245 -11.60 12.62 3.90
CA ASP A 245 -10.18 12.58 3.56
C ASP A 245 -9.75 13.83 2.81
N TYR A 246 -10.51 14.24 1.80
CA TYR A 246 -10.19 15.43 1.04
C TYR A 246 -10.15 16.71 1.90
N TYR A 247 -11.10 16.89 2.82
CA TYR A 247 -11.22 18.12 3.61
C TYR A 247 -10.49 18.06 4.97
N ILE A 248 -10.45 16.90 5.64
CA ILE A 248 -9.99 16.78 7.02
C ILE A 248 -8.61 16.13 7.08
N THR A 249 -8.47 14.87 6.63
CA THR A 249 -7.23 14.11 6.89
C THR A 249 -6.13 14.33 5.85
N ARG A 250 -6.51 14.70 4.61
CA ARG A 250 -5.62 14.97 3.46
C ARG A 250 -4.58 13.88 3.20
N GLN A 251 -4.96 12.62 3.38
CA GLN A 251 -4.08 11.45 3.24
C GLN A 251 -4.06 10.89 1.81
N GLY A 252 -5.02 11.25 0.95
CA GLY A 252 -5.03 10.87 -0.47
C GLY A 252 -5.59 9.46 -0.71
N TRP A 253 -6.61 9.06 0.04
CA TRP A 253 -7.23 7.74 -0.06
C TRP A 253 -8.17 7.63 -1.27
N SER A 254 -7.61 7.68 -2.47
CA SER A 254 -8.38 7.56 -3.73
C SER A 254 -8.95 6.15 -3.96
N GLN A 255 -8.41 5.14 -3.28
CA GLN A 255 -8.73 3.72 -3.49
C GLN A 255 -10.01 3.25 -2.77
N LEU A 256 -10.70 4.11 -2.03
CA LEU A 256 -11.85 3.74 -1.19
C LEU A 256 -12.99 3.09 -1.98
N PHE A 257 -13.23 3.55 -3.21
CA PHE A 257 -14.29 3.01 -4.08
C PHE A 257 -14.00 1.60 -4.62
N ALA A 258 -12.74 1.14 -4.53
CA ALA A 258 -12.38 -0.18 -5.01
C ALA A 258 -13.08 -1.29 -4.22
N PHE A 259 -13.30 -1.12 -2.91
CA PHE A 259 -13.98 -2.12 -2.08
C PHE A 259 -15.47 -2.28 -2.45
N PRO A 260 -16.30 -1.22 -2.53
CA PRO A 260 -17.65 -1.32 -3.07
C PRO A 260 -17.69 -1.85 -4.51
N ALA A 261 -16.76 -1.44 -5.38
CA ALA A 261 -16.67 -1.97 -6.75
C ALA A 261 -16.44 -3.50 -6.75
N GLY A 262 -15.55 -3.99 -5.89
CA GLY A 262 -15.35 -5.42 -5.66
C GLY A 262 -16.62 -6.12 -5.20
N CYS A 263 -17.37 -5.51 -4.27
CA CYS A 263 -18.65 -6.04 -3.83
C CYS A 263 -19.66 -6.12 -4.98
N ALA A 264 -19.71 -5.10 -5.84
CA ALA A 264 -20.55 -5.09 -7.04
C ALA A 264 -20.16 -6.22 -8.01
N CYS A 265 -18.86 -6.43 -8.23
CA CYS A 265 -18.37 -7.55 -9.03
C CYS A 265 -18.85 -8.90 -8.48
N GLY A 266 -18.90 -9.07 -7.15
CA GLY A 266 -19.41 -10.28 -6.52
C GLY A 266 -20.93 -10.46 -6.70
N ILE A 267 -21.71 -9.38 -6.54
CA ILE A 267 -23.18 -9.43 -6.71
C ILE A 267 -23.55 -9.77 -8.16
N TYR A 268 -22.84 -9.18 -9.13
CA TYR A 268 -23.09 -9.38 -10.56
C TYR A 268 -22.20 -10.45 -11.19
N TYR A 269 -21.56 -11.31 -10.39
CA TYR A 269 -20.56 -12.28 -10.87
C TYR A 269 -21.08 -13.16 -12.02
N LYS A 270 -22.31 -13.68 -11.92
CA LYS A 270 -22.89 -14.52 -12.99
C LYS A 270 -22.96 -13.78 -14.32
N HIS A 271 -23.43 -12.53 -14.31
CA HIS A 271 -23.54 -11.71 -15.51
C HIS A 271 -22.14 -11.36 -16.07
N LEU A 272 -21.21 -10.97 -15.19
CA LEU A 272 -19.83 -10.65 -15.59
C LEU A 272 -19.09 -11.86 -16.16
N SER A 273 -19.28 -13.05 -15.56
CA SER A 273 -18.67 -14.29 -16.04
C SER A 273 -19.22 -14.67 -17.41
N THR A 274 -20.54 -14.64 -17.62
CA THR A 274 -21.14 -14.92 -18.93
C THR A 274 -20.66 -13.92 -19.98
N PHE A 275 -20.63 -12.62 -19.64
CA PHE A 275 -20.14 -11.58 -20.53
C PHE A 275 -18.65 -11.79 -20.89
N TYR A 276 -17.82 -12.14 -19.91
CA TYR A 276 -16.41 -12.44 -20.12
C TYR A 276 -16.23 -13.63 -21.08
N GLU A 277 -16.95 -14.72 -20.87
CA GLU A 277 -16.84 -15.91 -21.74
C GLU A 277 -17.28 -15.60 -23.18
N GLN A 278 -18.35 -14.84 -23.36
CA GLN A 278 -18.83 -14.42 -24.68
C GLN A 278 -17.85 -13.47 -25.40
N HIS A 279 -17.19 -12.59 -24.65
CA HIS A 279 -16.40 -11.49 -25.23
C HIS A 279 -14.92 -11.51 -24.83
N LYS A 280 -14.35 -12.67 -24.48
CA LYS A 280 -13.02 -12.81 -23.86
C LYS A 280 -11.92 -12.01 -24.55
N ARG A 281 -11.89 -12.03 -25.90
CA ARG A 281 -10.89 -11.30 -26.68
C ARG A 281 -11.05 -9.78 -26.55
N ARG A 282 -12.29 -9.28 -26.62
CA ARG A 282 -12.59 -7.84 -26.47
C ARG A 282 -12.28 -7.36 -25.06
N VAL A 283 -12.63 -8.15 -24.04
CA VAL A 283 -12.33 -7.80 -22.64
C VAL A 283 -10.82 -7.76 -22.38
N ARG A 284 -10.06 -8.73 -22.89
CA ARG A 284 -8.58 -8.73 -22.78
C ARG A 284 -7.96 -7.53 -23.52
N ALA A 285 -8.44 -7.21 -24.72
CA ALA A 285 -7.96 -6.04 -25.46
C ALA A 285 -8.28 -4.73 -24.71
N ALA A 286 -9.51 -4.57 -24.21
CA ALA A 286 -9.90 -3.41 -23.42
C ALA A 286 -9.06 -3.28 -22.13
N ALA A 287 -8.77 -4.38 -21.44
CA ALA A 287 -7.90 -4.38 -20.27
C ALA A 287 -6.45 -3.98 -20.63
N GLY A 288 -5.93 -4.45 -21.77
CA GLY A 288 -4.63 -4.03 -22.29
C GLY A 288 -4.59 -2.53 -22.61
N ILE A 289 -5.62 -2.00 -23.28
CA ILE A 289 -5.75 -0.56 -23.58
C ILE A 289 -5.84 0.25 -22.29
N ALA A 290 -6.64 -0.18 -21.31
CA ALA A 290 -6.75 0.49 -20.01
C ALA A 290 -5.41 0.51 -19.26
N MET A 291 -4.66 -0.59 -19.29
CA MET A 291 -3.32 -0.66 -18.68
C MET A 291 -2.34 0.28 -19.38
N LEU A 292 -2.31 0.30 -20.72
CA LEU A 292 -1.48 1.23 -21.49
C LEU A 292 -1.85 2.69 -21.21
N TRP A 293 -3.14 2.99 -21.08
CA TRP A 293 -3.62 4.32 -20.71
C TRP A 293 -3.18 4.74 -19.30
N VAL A 294 -3.18 3.84 -18.33
CA VAL A 294 -2.66 4.12 -16.98
C VAL A 294 -1.17 4.44 -17.04
N PHE A 295 -0.37 3.68 -17.78
CA PHE A 295 1.04 3.97 -17.97
C PHE A 295 1.27 5.30 -18.69
N PHE A 296 0.54 5.57 -19.77
CA PHE A 296 0.61 6.83 -20.50
C PHE A 296 0.25 8.02 -19.61
N SER A 297 -0.85 7.94 -18.86
CA SER A 297 -1.28 9.04 -17.99
C SER A 297 -0.29 9.31 -16.85
N LYS A 298 0.34 8.28 -16.26
CA LYS A 298 1.40 8.46 -15.26
C LYS A 298 2.71 8.99 -15.85
N ALA A 299 3.06 8.59 -17.06
CA ALA A 299 4.27 9.05 -17.73
C ALA A 299 4.17 10.51 -18.23
N THR A 300 2.98 10.96 -18.62
CA THR A 300 2.80 12.24 -19.33
C THR A 300 1.91 13.23 -18.57
N LEU A 301 0.68 12.83 -18.23
CA LEU A 301 -0.33 13.72 -17.65
C LEU A 301 -0.03 14.03 -16.18
N TYR A 302 0.46 13.07 -15.41
CA TYR A 302 0.73 13.26 -13.98
C TYR A 302 1.85 14.28 -13.72
N PRO A 303 3.02 14.23 -14.38
CA PRO A 303 4.03 15.28 -14.27
C PRO A 303 3.47 16.66 -14.64
N LEU A 304 2.72 16.75 -15.74
CA LEU A 304 2.12 18.00 -16.21
C LEU A 304 1.11 18.56 -15.20
N ALA A 305 0.23 17.72 -14.68
CA ALA A 305 -0.75 18.08 -13.65
C ALA A 305 -0.03 18.55 -12.37
N SER A 306 1.04 17.86 -11.97
CA SER A 306 1.81 18.22 -10.77
C SER A 306 2.56 19.55 -10.88
N ALA A 307 2.88 19.98 -12.11
CA ALA A 307 3.50 21.26 -12.37
C ALA A 307 2.50 22.43 -12.46
N THR A 308 1.24 22.13 -12.83
CA THR A 308 0.22 23.15 -13.14
C THR A 308 -0.83 23.33 -12.05
N LEU A 309 -1.16 22.27 -11.31
CA LEU A 309 -2.16 22.32 -10.25
C LEU A 309 -1.52 22.68 -8.90
N PRO A 310 -2.25 23.43 -8.04
CA PRO A 310 -1.80 23.69 -6.68
C PRO A 310 -1.45 22.38 -5.97
N GLN A 311 -0.37 22.38 -5.18
CA GLN A 311 0.15 21.20 -4.43
C GLN A 311 -0.90 20.47 -3.56
N ILE A 312 -2.06 21.07 -3.33
CA ILE A 312 -3.21 20.48 -2.63
C ILE A 312 -3.86 19.36 -3.48
N VAL A 313 -3.88 19.48 -4.81
CA VAL A 313 -4.54 18.52 -5.71
C VAL A 313 -3.62 17.33 -6.05
N CYS A 314 -2.30 17.55 -6.10
CA CYS A 314 -1.32 16.54 -6.53
C CYS A 314 -0.62 15.78 -5.39
N LYS A 315 -1.15 15.87 -4.17
CA LYS A 315 -0.76 14.99 -3.05
C LYS A 315 -1.43 13.60 -3.12
N VAL A 316 -2.32 13.38 -4.08
CA VAL A 316 -2.98 12.11 -4.39
C VAL A 316 -2.13 11.25 -5.33
#